data_AF-A0A7W5BW15-F1
#
_entry.id   AF-A0A7W5BW15-F1
#
_cell.length_a   1.000
_cell.length_b   1.000
_cell.length_c   1.000
_cell.angle_alpha   90.00
_cell.angle_beta   90.00
_cell.angle_gamma   90.00
#
_symmetry.space_group_name_H-M   'P 1'
#
loop_
_entity.id
_entity.type
_entity.pdbx_description
1 polymer ?
#
loop_
_entity_poly.entity_id
_entity_poly.type
_entity_poly.pdbx_seq_one_letter_code
_entity_poly.pdbx_strand_id
1 'polypeptide(L)'
;MTKDELLGIYRTSQNNCKLVYAAIVLFSYEDMPAFYDEWSSALDFPKSFDDRDVAALLNDEEVSKIAFSELFDTVHRAALKELFEITKYYCSTTGQMDLFRAQTWYQFWRIIRNCFSHDFRFRFSDHDRKMLPVSWATVTIDEKLEGKPLTHGVLSREQVLNFIAEVQEFVNEQLA
;
A
#
# COMPACT_ATOMS: atom_id res chain seq x y z
N MET A 1 4.72 9.97 20.53
CA MET A 1 5.16 9.94 19.14
C MET A 1 5.55 11.36 18.75
N THR A 2 6.76 11.57 18.26
CA THR A 2 7.22 12.85 17.73
C THR A 2 6.95 12.94 16.21
N LYS A 3 7.00 14.15 15.65
CA LYS A 3 6.93 14.36 14.20
C LYS A 3 8.01 13.58 13.44
N ASP A 4 9.24 13.56 13.96
CA ASP A 4 10.35 12.84 13.34
C ASP A 4 10.13 11.32 13.33
N GLU A 5 9.56 10.77 14.41
CA GLU A 5 9.16 9.36 14.48
C GLU A 5 8.08 9.08 13.43
N LEU A 6 7.05 9.93 13.32
CA LEU A 6 5.99 9.79 12.32
C LEU A 6 6.57 9.81 10.89
N LEU A 7 7.41 10.80 10.56
CA LEU A 7 8.08 10.88 9.26
C LEU A 7 9.00 9.68 9.01
N GLY A 8 9.61 9.12 10.07
CA GLY A 8 10.35 7.87 10.02
C GLY A 8 9.49 6.69 9.57
N ILE A 9 8.29 6.56 10.12
CA ILE A 9 7.31 5.53 9.73
C ILE A 9 6.91 5.69 8.25
N TYR A 10 6.64 6.91 7.78
CA TYR A 10 6.37 7.17 6.36
C TYR A 10 7.50 6.72 5.45
N ARG A 11 8.75 7.08 5.77
CA ARG A 11 9.93 6.66 5.01
C ARG A 11 10.06 5.14 4.98
N THR A 12 9.86 4.47 6.12
CA THR A 12 9.90 3.01 6.20
C THR A 12 8.82 2.37 5.33
N SER A 13 7.57 2.84 5.40
CA SER A 13 6.47 2.31 4.57
C SER A 13 6.73 2.50 3.07
N GLN A 14 7.23 3.66 2.64
CA GLN A 14 7.63 3.89 1.25
C GLN A 14 8.78 2.98 0.83
N ASN A 15 9.78 2.80 1.69
CA ASN A 15 10.91 1.91 1.41
C ASN A 15 10.46 0.45 1.29
N ASN A 16 9.52 0.00 2.12
CA ASN A 16 8.95 -1.34 2.01
C ASN A 16 8.24 -1.54 0.66
N CYS A 17 7.43 -0.56 0.22
CA CYS A 17 6.81 -0.63 -1.11
C CYS A 17 7.85 -0.67 -2.24
N LYS A 18 8.93 0.14 -2.14
CA LYS A 18 10.03 0.15 -3.13
C LYS A 18 10.80 -1.17 -3.14
N LEU A 19 11.09 -1.75 -1.99
CA LEU A 19 11.78 -3.04 -1.87
C LEU A 19 10.96 -4.17 -2.47
N VAL A 20 9.64 -4.21 -2.21
CA VAL A 20 8.74 -5.19 -2.84
C VAL A 20 8.71 -5.00 -4.36
N TYR A 21 8.64 -3.77 -4.85
CA TYR A 21 8.68 -3.52 -6.29
C TYR A 21 10.00 -3.98 -6.92
N ALA A 22 11.13 -3.65 -6.29
CA ALA A 22 12.45 -4.10 -6.75
C ALA A 22 12.56 -5.63 -6.74
N ALA A 23 12.06 -6.29 -5.70
CA ALA A 23 12.02 -7.74 -5.63
C ALA A 23 11.18 -8.34 -6.77
N ILE A 24 9.98 -7.81 -7.03
CA ILE A 24 9.13 -8.28 -8.13
C ILE A 24 9.83 -8.09 -9.48
N VAL A 25 10.46 -6.94 -9.73
CA VAL A 25 11.21 -6.70 -10.97
C VAL A 25 12.34 -7.71 -11.13
N LEU A 26 13.09 -7.99 -10.07
CA LEU A 26 14.15 -9.01 -10.08
C LEU A 26 13.58 -10.40 -10.36
N PHE A 27 12.52 -10.78 -9.64
CA PHE A 27 11.92 -12.11 -9.75
C PHE A 27 11.12 -12.33 -11.05
N SER A 28 10.76 -11.26 -11.77
CA SER A 28 10.11 -11.32 -13.08
C SER A 28 11.11 -11.43 -14.24
N TYR A 29 12.40 -11.54 -13.96
CA TYR A 29 13.41 -11.74 -14.99
C TYR A 29 13.27 -13.13 -15.62
N GLU A 30 13.35 -13.23 -16.94
CA GLU A 30 13.06 -14.46 -17.69
C GLU A 30 13.90 -15.66 -17.24
N ASP A 31 15.17 -15.43 -16.90
CA ASP A 31 16.11 -16.47 -16.46
C ASP A 31 16.19 -16.61 -14.93
N MET A 32 15.26 -15.98 -14.21
CA MET A 32 15.27 -15.99 -12.74
C MET A 32 15.20 -17.40 -12.13
N PRO A 33 14.43 -18.37 -12.65
CA PRO A 33 14.39 -19.71 -12.05
C PRO A 33 15.77 -20.38 -12.04
N ALA A 34 16.49 -20.36 -13.17
CA ALA A 34 17.82 -20.94 -13.29
C ALA A 34 18.84 -20.18 -12.43
N PHE A 35 18.79 -18.84 -12.46
CA PHE A 35 19.64 -18.00 -11.63
C PHE A 35 19.40 -18.23 -10.13
N TYR A 36 18.14 -18.40 -9.71
CA TYR A 36 17.77 -18.67 -8.32
C TYR A 36 18.34 -20.01 -7.84
N ASP A 37 18.24 -21.07 -8.64
CA ASP A 37 18.76 -22.39 -8.27
C ASP A 37 20.29 -22.37 -8.07
N GLU A 38 21.02 -21.72 -8.98
CA GLU A 38 22.48 -21.55 -8.87
C GLU A 38 22.86 -20.70 -7.65
N TRP A 39 22.24 -19.53 -7.53
CA TRP A 39 22.50 -18.59 -6.44
C TRP A 39 22.16 -19.19 -5.08
N SER A 40 20.98 -19.80 -4.94
CA SER A 40 20.50 -20.41 -3.70
C SER A 40 21.39 -21.57 -3.26
N SER A 41 21.89 -22.38 -4.22
CA SER A 41 22.81 -23.49 -3.93
C SER A 41 24.19 -23.02 -3.48
N ALA A 42 24.64 -21.84 -3.92
CA ALA A 42 25.93 -21.25 -3.55
C ALA A 42 25.93 -20.60 -2.16
N LEU A 43 24.75 -20.42 -1.55
CA LEU A 43 24.58 -19.71 -0.30
C LEU A 43 24.60 -20.65 0.91
N ASP A 44 25.61 -20.49 1.76
CA ASP A 44 25.73 -21.22 3.04
C ASP A 44 25.04 -20.44 4.17
N PHE A 45 23.72 -20.23 4.06
CA PHE A 45 22.92 -19.70 5.16
C PHE A 45 21.71 -20.59 5.48
N PRO A 46 21.32 -20.70 6.77
CA PRO A 46 20.11 -21.43 7.15
C PRO A 46 18.87 -20.79 6.53
N LYS A 47 18.16 -21.55 5.70
CA LYS A 47 16.91 -21.12 5.09
C LYS A 47 15.75 -21.56 5.96
N SER A 48 14.82 -20.66 6.24
CA SER A 48 13.60 -20.94 7.02
C SER A 48 12.46 -21.48 6.18
N PHE A 49 12.69 -21.73 4.89
CA PHE A 49 11.73 -22.22 3.90
C PHE A 49 12.40 -23.31 3.03
N ASP A 50 11.58 -24.11 2.34
CA ASP A 50 12.06 -25.09 1.37
C ASP A 50 12.36 -24.41 0.03
N ASP A 51 13.61 -24.45 -0.42
CA ASP A 51 14.03 -23.85 -1.70
C ASP A 51 13.26 -24.41 -2.88
N ARG A 52 12.84 -25.68 -2.81
CA ARG A 52 12.10 -26.34 -3.90
C ARG A 52 10.73 -25.70 -4.12
N ASP A 53 10.11 -25.18 -3.06
CA ASP A 53 8.83 -24.48 -3.16
C ASP A 53 8.99 -23.14 -3.87
N VAL A 54 10.10 -22.44 -3.63
CA VAL A 54 10.42 -21.17 -4.30
C VAL A 54 10.77 -21.43 -5.77
N ALA A 55 11.58 -22.44 -6.07
CA ALA A 55 11.89 -22.80 -7.45
C ALA A 55 10.61 -23.21 -8.22
N ALA A 56 9.73 -24.01 -7.60
CA ALA A 56 8.45 -24.38 -8.20
C ALA A 56 7.56 -23.16 -8.46
N LEU A 57 7.49 -22.22 -7.51
CA LEU A 57 6.78 -20.95 -7.68
C LEU A 57 7.31 -20.14 -8.87
N LEU A 58 8.64 -20.01 -8.99
CA LEU A 58 9.27 -19.22 -10.06
C LEU A 58 9.15 -19.88 -11.44
N ASN A 59 9.05 -21.20 -11.51
CA ASN A 59 8.87 -21.94 -12.76
C ASN A 59 7.41 -21.96 -13.27
N ASP A 60 6.44 -21.54 -12.45
CA ASP A 60 5.03 -21.46 -12.83
C ASP A 60 4.63 -19.99 -13.07
N GLU A 61 4.48 -19.61 -14.34
CA GLU A 61 4.18 -18.22 -14.74
C GLU A 61 2.84 -17.71 -14.16
N GLU A 62 1.81 -18.56 -14.11
CA GLU A 62 0.50 -18.15 -13.61
C GLU A 62 0.53 -18.00 -12.09
N VAL A 63 1.14 -18.95 -11.38
CA VAL A 63 1.24 -18.90 -9.91
C VAL A 63 2.14 -17.74 -9.47
N SER A 64 3.29 -17.54 -10.12
CA SER A 64 4.20 -16.43 -9.83
C SER A 64 3.53 -15.07 -10.03
N LYS A 65 2.80 -14.88 -11.13
CA LYS A 65 2.06 -13.65 -11.40
C LYS A 65 1.01 -13.34 -10.32
N ILE A 66 0.27 -14.35 -9.87
CA ILE A 66 -0.70 -14.21 -8.76
C ILE A 66 0.03 -13.84 -7.47
N ALA A 67 1.09 -14.58 -7.12
CA ALA A 67 1.85 -14.37 -5.88
C ALA A 67 2.47 -12.96 -5.83
N PHE A 68 3.03 -12.47 -6.94
CA PHE A 68 3.60 -11.11 -7.01
C PHE A 68 2.52 -10.03 -6.93
N SER A 69 1.32 -10.27 -7.48
CA SER A 69 0.20 -9.35 -7.32
C SER A 69 -0.22 -9.24 -5.85
N GLU A 70 -0.40 -10.38 -5.18
CA GLU A 70 -0.78 -10.43 -3.76
C GLU A 70 0.29 -9.85 -2.83
N LEU A 71 1.57 -10.08 -3.13
CA LEU A 71 2.69 -9.48 -2.40
C LEU A 71 2.66 -7.95 -2.50
N PHE A 72 2.38 -7.43 -3.70
CA PHE A 72 2.24 -6.01 -3.94
C PHE A 72 1.05 -5.42 -3.17
N ASP A 73 -0.13 -6.06 -3.27
CA ASP A 73 -1.33 -5.61 -2.57
C ASP A 73 -1.15 -5.62 -1.05
N THR A 74 -0.42 -6.60 -0.52
CA THR A 74 -0.15 -6.71 0.91
C THR A 74 0.61 -5.51 1.45
N VAL A 75 1.70 -5.10 0.79
CA VAL A 75 2.53 -3.98 1.29
C VAL A 75 1.81 -2.63 1.14
N HIS A 76 1.04 -2.43 0.06
CA HIS A 76 0.31 -1.18 -0.16
C HIS A 76 -0.90 -1.06 0.77
N ARG A 77 -1.62 -2.16 1.00
CA ARG A 77 -2.68 -2.26 2.01
C ARG A 77 -2.15 -1.90 3.39
N ALA A 78 -1.03 -2.51 3.79
CA ALA A 78 -0.40 -2.23 5.08
C ALA A 78 -0.04 -0.75 5.19
N ALA A 79 0.66 -0.20 4.19
CA ALA A 79 1.05 1.21 4.18
C ALA A 79 -0.15 2.16 4.30
N LEU A 80 -1.18 2.01 3.45
CA LEU A 80 -2.34 2.91 3.47
C LEU A 80 -3.17 2.81 4.75
N LYS A 81 -3.29 1.61 5.31
CA LYS A 81 -4.06 1.41 6.54
C LYS A 81 -3.31 1.94 7.76
N GLU A 82 -2.06 1.57 7.92
CA GLU A 82 -1.26 1.92 9.09
C GLU A 82 -0.91 3.40 9.11
N LEU A 83 -0.54 3.98 7.95
CA LEU A 83 -0.22 5.41 7.86
C LEU A 83 -1.45 6.28 8.19
N PHE A 84 -2.66 5.84 7.84
CA PHE A 84 -3.88 6.59 8.19
C PHE A 84 -4.07 6.60 9.70
N GLU A 85 -4.01 5.42 10.34
CA GLU A 85 -4.20 5.33 11.79
C GLU A 85 -3.14 6.08 12.56
N ILE A 86 -1.88 5.99 12.14
CA ILE A 86 -0.79 6.60 12.87
C ILE A 86 -0.76 8.12 12.71
N THR A 87 -1.09 8.65 11.53
CA THR A 87 -1.28 10.09 11.33
C THR A 87 -2.49 10.60 12.08
N LYS A 88 -3.61 9.87 12.06
CA LYS A 88 -4.78 10.21 12.86
C LYS A 88 -4.46 10.24 14.35
N TYR A 89 -3.74 9.24 14.85
CA TYR A 89 -3.31 9.17 16.24
C TYR A 89 -2.43 10.37 16.59
N TYR A 90 -1.42 10.67 15.77
CA TYR A 90 -0.56 11.83 15.95
C TYR A 90 -1.38 13.12 16.07
N CYS A 91 -2.18 13.43 15.05
CA CYS A 91 -3.03 14.63 15.01
C CYS A 91 -4.01 14.69 16.18
N SER A 92 -4.53 13.55 16.65
CA SER A 92 -5.39 13.50 17.83
C SER A 92 -4.63 13.85 19.11
N THR A 93 -3.39 13.38 19.25
CA THR A 93 -2.56 13.65 20.44
C THR A 93 -1.95 15.05 20.45
N THR A 94 -1.74 15.65 19.27
CA THR A 94 -1.20 17.01 19.14
C THR A 94 -2.28 18.09 18.97
N GLY A 95 -3.56 17.71 18.93
CA GLY A 95 -4.67 18.64 18.76
C GLY A 95 -4.82 19.19 17.32
N GLN A 96 -4.24 18.52 16.33
CA GLN A 96 -4.20 18.93 14.92
C GLN A 96 -5.18 18.16 14.02
N MET A 97 -6.20 17.52 14.61
CA MET A 97 -7.21 16.77 13.85
C MET A 97 -7.98 17.61 12.85
N ASP A 98 -8.17 18.90 13.12
CA ASP A 98 -8.89 19.78 12.19
C ASP A 98 -8.06 20.05 10.93
N LEU A 99 -6.74 20.21 11.06
CA LEU A 99 -5.82 20.31 9.91
C LEU A 99 -5.85 19.04 9.07
N PHE A 100 -5.87 17.87 9.72
CA PHE A 100 -5.92 16.59 9.03
C PHE A 100 -7.25 16.36 8.29
N ARG A 101 -8.39 16.70 8.92
CA ARG A 101 -9.72 16.57 8.31
C ARG A 101 -9.98 17.60 7.21
N ALA A 102 -9.30 18.74 7.26
CA ALA A 102 -9.42 19.80 6.26
C ALA A 102 -8.73 19.44 4.93
N GLN A 103 -7.85 18.42 4.91
CA GLN A 103 -7.20 17.98 3.68
C GLN A 103 -8.21 17.46 2.68
N THR A 104 -8.10 17.89 1.43
CA THR A 104 -9.02 17.52 0.34
C THR A 104 -9.07 16.02 0.10
N TRP A 105 -7.95 15.32 0.32
CA TRP A 105 -7.83 13.87 0.20
C TRP A 105 -8.24 13.08 1.45
N TYR A 106 -8.58 13.71 2.57
CA TYR A 106 -8.86 13.01 3.83
C TYR A 106 -9.99 11.98 3.68
N GLN A 107 -11.10 12.39 3.06
CA GLN A 107 -12.24 11.50 2.86
C GLN A 107 -11.95 10.39 1.84
N PHE A 108 -11.21 10.71 0.79
CA PHE A 108 -10.72 9.74 -0.18
C PHE A 108 -9.91 8.65 0.53
N TRP A 109 -8.91 9.04 1.33
CA TRP A 109 -8.07 8.09 2.04
C TRP A 109 -8.84 7.26 3.05
N ARG A 110 -9.76 7.88 3.82
CA ARG A 110 -10.61 7.16 4.77
C ARG A 110 -11.40 6.04 4.10
N ILE A 111 -11.98 6.30 2.92
CA ILE A 111 -12.74 5.30 2.17
C ILE A 111 -11.83 4.20 1.64
N ILE A 112 -10.69 4.56 1.04
CA ILE A 112 -9.71 3.58 0.54
C ILE A 112 -9.19 2.69 1.68
N ARG A 113 -8.83 3.27 2.82
CA ARG A 113 -8.41 2.55 4.04
C ARG A 113 -9.47 1.56 4.50
N ASN A 114 -10.75 1.95 4.46
CA ASN A 114 -11.85 1.07 4.84
C ASN A 114 -11.98 -0.12 3.89
N CYS A 115 -11.87 0.10 2.58
CA CYS A 115 -11.87 -1.00 1.60
C CYS A 115 -10.75 -2.00 1.90
N PHE A 116 -9.54 -1.49 2.15
CA PHE A 116 -8.36 -2.28 2.49
C PHE A 116 -8.42 -3.01 3.84
N SER A 117 -9.27 -2.54 4.76
CA SER A 117 -9.41 -3.14 6.09
C SER A 117 -10.41 -4.30 6.13
N HIS A 118 -11.16 -4.52 5.05
CA HIS A 118 -12.23 -5.52 4.97
C HIS A 118 -11.98 -6.48 3.81
N ASP A 119 -12.93 -6.60 2.89
CA ASP A 119 -13.00 -7.57 1.79
C ASP A 119 -12.57 -6.96 0.45
N PHE A 120 -11.80 -5.86 0.46
CA PHE A 120 -11.38 -5.11 -0.71
C PHE A 120 -12.54 -4.59 -1.56
N ARG A 121 -13.73 -4.44 -0.99
CA ARG A 121 -14.89 -3.87 -1.69
C ARG A 121 -15.26 -2.52 -1.14
N PHE A 122 -15.68 -1.64 -2.03
CA PHE A 122 -16.29 -0.39 -1.64
C PHE A 122 -17.62 -0.66 -0.94
N ARG A 123 -17.76 -0.12 0.27
CA ARG A 123 -19.00 -0.13 1.03
C ARG A 123 -19.21 1.26 1.59
N PHE A 124 -20.29 1.92 1.19
CA PHE A 124 -20.56 3.29 1.61
C PHE A 124 -21.64 3.33 2.69
N SER A 125 -21.26 3.82 3.86
CA SER A 125 -22.20 4.21 4.91
C SER A 125 -23.01 5.44 4.52
N ASP A 126 -24.10 5.72 5.25
CA ASP A 126 -24.90 6.93 5.05
C ASP A 126 -24.08 8.22 5.20
N HIS A 127 -23.02 8.18 6.00
CA HIS A 127 -22.08 9.30 6.12
C HIS A 127 -21.24 9.45 4.84
N ASP A 128 -20.70 8.33 4.31
CA ASP A 128 -19.91 8.34 3.08
C ASP A 128 -20.72 8.90 1.91
N ARG A 129 -21.96 8.43 1.74
CA ARG A 129 -22.85 8.85 0.64
C ARG A 129 -23.07 10.36 0.59
N LYS A 130 -23.15 11.02 1.75
CA LYS A 130 -23.31 12.49 1.84
C LYS A 130 -22.06 13.26 1.40
N MET A 131 -20.90 12.61 1.41
CA MET A 131 -19.61 13.20 1.05
C MET A 131 -19.18 12.82 -0.37
N LEU A 132 -19.81 11.84 -1.00
CA LEU A 132 -19.50 11.42 -2.37
C LEU A 132 -20.05 12.43 -3.40
N PRO A 133 -19.37 12.60 -4.55
CA PRO A 133 -18.10 11.95 -4.91
C PRO A 133 -16.90 12.58 -4.19
N VAL A 134 -15.87 11.77 -3.95
CA VAL A 134 -14.56 12.25 -3.47
C VAL A 134 -13.50 11.94 -4.50
N SER A 135 -12.56 12.87 -4.69
CA SER A 135 -11.53 12.74 -5.71
C SER A 135 -10.15 13.04 -5.13
N TRP A 136 -9.17 12.32 -5.62
CA TRP A 136 -7.76 12.63 -5.44
C TRP A 136 -7.03 12.38 -6.75
N ALA A 137 -6.23 13.35 -7.20
CA ALA A 137 -5.65 13.38 -8.54
C ALA A 137 -6.71 13.08 -9.63
N THR A 138 -6.49 12.07 -10.46
CA THR A 138 -7.43 11.62 -11.51
C THR A 138 -8.39 10.52 -11.05
N VAL A 139 -8.32 10.09 -9.79
CA VAL A 139 -9.16 9.03 -9.24
C VAL A 139 -10.37 9.64 -8.57
N THR A 140 -11.56 9.19 -8.96
CA THR A 140 -12.84 9.59 -8.35
C THR A 140 -13.55 8.37 -7.80
N ILE A 141 -13.95 8.45 -6.54
CA ILE A 141 -14.81 7.49 -5.88
C ILE A 141 -16.21 8.10 -5.86
N ASP A 142 -17.17 7.41 -6.48
CA ASP A 142 -18.58 7.78 -6.48
C ASP A 142 -19.46 6.59 -6.06
N GLU A 143 -20.77 6.81 -5.93
CA GLU A 143 -21.71 5.77 -5.50
C GLU A 143 -21.78 4.57 -6.45
N LYS A 144 -21.35 4.70 -7.71
CA LYS A 144 -21.37 3.59 -8.68
C LYS A 144 -20.32 2.53 -8.38
N LEU A 145 -19.41 2.81 -7.45
CA LEU A 145 -18.44 1.84 -6.97
C LEU A 145 -19.00 0.94 -5.86
N GLU A 146 -20.21 1.18 -5.33
CA GLU A 146 -20.79 0.34 -4.28
C GLU A 146 -20.71 -1.16 -4.60
N GLY A 147 -20.17 -1.93 -3.65
CA GLY A 147 -19.96 -3.37 -3.76
C GLY A 147 -18.85 -3.80 -4.72
N LYS A 148 -18.26 -2.90 -5.51
CA LYS A 148 -17.19 -3.23 -6.47
C LYS A 148 -15.85 -3.43 -5.77
N PRO A 149 -14.98 -4.32 -6.30
CA PRO A 149 -13.64 -4.48 -5.77
C PRO A 149 -12.79 -3.22 -6.03
N LEU A 150 -11.94 -2.87 -5.07
CA LEU A 150 -10.84 -1.94 -5.26
C LEU A 150 -9.74 -2.67 -6.03
N THR A 151 -9.62 -2.36 -7.31
CA THR A 151 -8.62 -2.97 -8.20
C THR A 151 -7.56 -1.94 -8.60
N HIS A 152 -6.46 -2.42 -9.18
CA HIS A 152 -5.44 -1.55 -9.79
C HIS A 152 -5.96 -0.64 -10.90
N GLY A 153 -7.11 -0.97 -11.51
CA GLY A 153 -7.77 -0.10 -12.49
C GLY A 153 -8.47 1.11 -11.85
N VAL A 154 -8.78 1.05 -10.56
CA VAL A 154 -9.36 2.16 -9.80
C VAL A 154 -8.27 3.01 -9.17
N LEU A 155 -7.31 2.37 -8.51
CA LEU A 155 -6.17 3.04 -7.89
C LEU A 155 -4.90 2.27 -8.23
N SER A 156 -4.09 2.85 -9.10
CA SER A 156 -2.86 2.23 -9.56
C SER A 156 -1.80 2.18 -8.46
N ARG A 157 -0.84 1.31 -8.67
CA ARG A 157 0.33 1.10 -7.81
C ARG A 157 1.14 2.39 -7.61
N GLU A 158 1.41 3.08 -8.71
CA GLU A 158 2.09 4.38 -8.74
C GLU A 158 1.27 5.44 -8.00
N GLN A 159 -0.04 5.46 -8.23
CA GLN A 159 -0.95 6.38 -7.55
C GLN A 159 -0.93 6.21 -6.03
N VAL A 160 -0.84 4.98 -5.50
CA VAL A 160 -0.70 4.78 -4.06
C VAL A 160 0.61 5.39 -3.52
N LEU A 161 1.73 5.20 -4.22
CA LEU A 161 3.02 5.77 -3.79
C LEU A 161 3.00 7.30 -3.82
N ASN A 162 2.44 7.89 -4.87
CA ASN A 162 2.28 9.34 -4.99
C ASN A 162 1.39 9.89 -3.88
N PHE A 163 0.29 9.18 -3.57
CA PHE A 163 -0.60 9.56 -2.47
C PHE A 163 0.13 9.53 -1.12
N ILE A 164 0.89 8.47 -0.82
CA ILE A 164 1.67 8.38 0.42
C ILE A 164 2.70 9.51 0.51
N ALA A 165 3.35 9.88 -0.60
CA ALA A 165 4.30 10.99 -0.64
C ALA A 165 3.64 12.34 -0.35
N GLU A 166 2.47 12.62 -0.93
CA GLU A 166 1.71 13.84 -0.67
C GLU A 166 1.28 13.95 0.80
N VAL A 167 0.83 12.84 1.41
CA VAL A 167 0.50 12.84 2.84
C VAL A 167 1.75 13.06 3.71
N GLN A 168 2.89 12.48 3.34
CA GLN A 168 4.15 12.70 4.03
C GLN A 168 4.56 14.19 3.98
N GLU A 169 4.37 14.84 2.85
CA GLU A 169 4.61 16.28 2.68
C GLU A 169 3.69 17.09 3.60
N PHE A 170 2.40 16.76 3.68
CA PHE A 170 1.48 17.33 4.66
C PHE A 170 2.00 17.19 6.10
N VAL A 171 2.45 15.99 6.49
CA VAL A 171 3.04 15.76 7.83
C VAL A 171 4.27 16.65 8.03
N ASN A 172 5.13 16.76 7.03
CA ASN A 172 6.37 17.52 7.11
C ASN A 172 6.13 19.04 7.19
N GLU A 173 5.16 19.56 6.46
CA GLU A 173 5.00 21.01 6.28
C GLU A 173 3.93 21.63 7.18
N GLN A 174 2.87 20.88 7.48
CA GLN A 174 1.68 21.44 8.13
C GLN A 174 1.45 20.94 9.55
N LEU A 175 2.09 19.83 9.95
CA LEU A 175 2.01 19.35 11.33
C LEU A 175 3.15 19.90 12.20
N ALA A 176 2.87 20.09 13.48
CA ALA A 176 3.83 20.60 14.47
C ALA A 176 4.68 19.45 14.98
#